data_AF-A0A7W7REN4-F1
#
_entry.id   AF-A0A7W7REN4-F1
#
_cell.length_a   1.000
_cell.length_b   1.000
_cell.length_c   1.000
_cell.angle_alpha   90.00
_cell.angle_beta   90.00
_cell.angle_gamma   90.00
#
_symmetry.space_group_name_H-M   'P 1'
#
loop_
_entity.id
_entity.type
_entity.pdbx_description
1 polymer ?
#
loop_
_entity_poly.entity_id
_entity_poly.type
_entity_poly.pdbx_seq_one_letter_code
_entity_poly.pdbx_strand_id
1 'polypeptide(L)' 'MTTALGPTGPGGVDVPPIQLEAWRWALEHQRDDGSLPTGGEIAAAFGRKQRWGRLVKQRGQQGVLERRAA' A
#
# COMPACT_ATOMS: atom_id res chain seq x y z
N MET A 1 -19.95 12.05 -32.73
CA MET A 1 -18.61 11.68 -32.25
C MET A 1 -18.65 11.71 -30.73
N THR A 2 -18.87 10.56 -30.10
CA THR A 2 -18.98 10.43 -28.63
C THR A 2 -17.76 9.67 -28.15
N THR A 3 -16.84 10.36 -27.48
CA THR A 3 -15.67 9.73 -26.87
C THR A 3 -16.10 9.05 -25.58
N ALA A 4 -15.97 7.73 -25.56
CA ALA A 4 -16.11 6.91 -24.35
C ALA A 4 -14.98 7.28 -23.37
N LEU A 5 -15.33 7.87 -22.23
CA LEU A 5 -14.48 7.85 -21.04
C LEU A 5 -14.56 6.43 -20.47
N GLY A 6 -13.39 5.80 -20.31
CA GLY A 6 -13.23 4.42 -19.84
C GLY A 6 -13.78 4.19 -18.42
N PRO A 7 -13.74 2.93 -17.93
CA PRO A 7 -14.46 2.54 -16.73
C PRO A 7 -13.79 3.09 -15.47
N THR A 8 -14.15 4.32 -15.08
CA THR A 8 -13.98 4.79 -13.70
C THR A 8 -15.09 4.14 -12.87
N GLY A 9 -14.84 2.93 -12.37
CA GLY A 9 -15.75 2.27 -11.43
C GLY A 9 -15.92 3.12 -10.16
N PRO A 10 -17.15 3.31 -9.66
CA PRO A 10 -17.38 4.17 -8.49
C PRO A 10 -16.93 3.43 -7.22
N GLY A 11 -15.84 3.89 -6.59
CA GLY A 11 -15.46 3.48 -5.24
C GLY A 11 -14.06 2.87 -5.05
N GLY A 12 -13.25 2.76 -6.10
CA GLY A 12 -11.84 2.39 -5.94
C GLY A 12 -11.05 3.57 -5.37
N VAL A 13 -10.65 3.52 -4.10
CA VAL A 13 -9.64 4.46 -3.59
C VAL A 13 -8.40 4.34 -4.47
N ASP A 14 -8.06 5.41 -5.19
CA ASP A 14 -6.80 5.49 -5.95
C ASP A 14 -5.64 5.40 -4.95
N VAL A 15 -5.17 4.18 -4.73
CA VAL A 15 -4.02 3.90 -3.87
C VAL A 15 -2.77 4.24 -4.69
N PRO A 16 -1.92 5.16 -4.20
CA PRO A 16 -0.68 5.46 -4.89
C PRO A 16 0.18 4.19 -5.06
N PRO A 17 0.73 3.90 -6.25
CA PRO A 17 1.52 2.69 -6.50
C PRO A 17 2.65 2.46 -5.49
N ILE A 18 3.29 3.54 -5.05
CA ILE A 18 4.34 3.52 -4.03
C ILE A 18 3.88 2.99 -2.66
N GLN A 19 2.59 3.13 -2.32
CA GLN A 19 2.03 2.52 -1.10
C GLN A 19 1.83 1.01 -1.27
N LEU A 20 1.43 0.56 -2.47
CA LEU A 20 1.32 -0.88 -2.78
C LEU A 20 2.70 -1.54 -2.78
N GLU A 21 3.71 -0.89 -3.36
CA GLU A 21 5.10 -1.34 -3.34
C GLU A 21 5.65 -1.44 -1.91
N ALA A 22 5.44 -0.40 -1.11
CA ALA A 22 5.87 -0.39 0.29
C ALA A 22 5.15 -1.43 1.15
N TRP A 23 3.89 -1.75 0.83
CA TRP A 23 3.17 -2.83 1.50
C TRP A 23 3.70 -4.21 1.12
N ARG A 24 3.96 -4.47 -0.17
CA ARG A 24 4.60 -5.72 -0.62
C ARG A 24 5.98 -5.90 0.01
N TRP A 25 6.79 -4.84 0.01
CA TRP A 25 8.07 -4.84 0.69
C TRP A 25 7.93 -5.21 2.18
N ALA A 26 6.93 -4.66 2.87
CA ALA A 26 6.70 -4.98 4.28
C ALA A 26 6.30 -6.44 4.52
N LEU A 27 5.57 -7.07 3.60
CA LEU A 27 5.22 -8.49 3.65
C LEU A 27 6.45 -9.39 3.40
N GLU A 28 7.29 -9.02 2.43
CA GLU A 28 8.54 -9.74 2.14
C GLU A 28 9.56 -9.65 3.28
N HIS A 29 9.52 -8.56 4.06
CA HIS A 29 10.43 -8.30 5.19
C HIS A 29 9.76 -8.57 6.55
N GLN A 30 8.78 -9.48 6.59
CA GLN A 30 8.26 -9.98 7.86
C GLN A 30 9.38 -10.65 8.66
N ARG A 31 9.36 -10.43 9.97
CA ARG A 31 10.28 -11.11 10.89
C ARG A 31 9.89 -12.58 11.05
N ASP A 32 10.77 -13.38 11.65
CA ASP A 32 10.53 -14.82 11.85
C ASP A 32 9.27 -15.12 12.68
N ASP A 33 8.83 -14.18 13.52
CA ASP A 33 7.59 -14.24 14.30
C ASP A 33 6.33 -13.82 13.50
N GLY A 34 6.49 -13.50 12.21
CA GLY A 34 5.45 -12.99 11.32
C GLY A 34 5.14 -11.51 11.53
N SER A 35 5.82 -10.82 12.45
CA SER A 35 5.58 -9.40 12.69
C SER A 35 6.06 -8.55 11.52
N LEU A 36 5.20 -7.62 11.08
CA LEU A 36 5.53 -6.68 10.03
C LEU A 36 6.52 -5.62 10.52
N PRO A 37 7.41 -5.13 9.64
CA PRO A 37 8.22 -3.95 9.91
C PRO A 37 7.39 -2.80 10.48
N THR A 38 7.99 -1.99 11.35
CA THR A 38 7.38 -0.78 11.87
C THR A 38 7.17 0.23 10.74
N GLY A 39 6.25 1.18 10.95
CA GLY A 39 6.10 2.28 10.00
C GLY A 39 7.35 3.15 9.84
N GLY A 40 8.30 3.09 10.78
CA GLY A 40 9.61 3.74 10.64
C GLY A 40 10.51 3.00 9.65
N GLU A 41 10.62 1.68 9.80
CA GLU A 41 11.40 0.81 8.89
C GLU A 41 10.84 0.88 7.46
N ILE A 42 9.51 0.80 7.29
CA ILE A 42 8.85 0.97 5.98
C ILE A 42 9.17 2.35 5.39
N ALA A 43 9.12 3.41 6.19
CA ALA A 43 9.40 4.75 5.69
C ALA A 43 10.87 4.93 5.29
N ALA A 44 11.80 4.36 6.06
CA ALA A 44 13.23 4.44 5.80
C ALA A 44 13.60 3.76 4.47
N ALA A 45 13.04 2.59 4.17
CA ALA A 45 13.26 1.87 2.92
C ALA A 45 12.88 2.68 1.66
N PHE A 46 11.96 3.64 1.79
CA PHE A 46 11.44 4.46 0.68
C PHE A 46 11.84 5.94 0.76
N GLY A 47 12.73 6.33 1.69
CA GLY A 47 13.14 7.72 1.86
C GLY A 47 11.99 8.65 2.29
N ARG A 48 11.04 8.15 3.08
CA ARG A 48 9.83 8.89 3.53
C ARG A 48 9.86 9.16 5.03
N LYS A 49 8.94 10.01 5.49
CA LYS A 49 8.74 10.30 6.92
C LYS A 49 8.05 9.13 7.62
N GLN A 50 8.37 8.88 8.89
CA GLN A 50 7.78 7.79 9.70
C GLN A 50 6.24 7.77 9.67
N ARG A 51 5.58 8.93 9.68
CA ARG A 51 4.10 9.03 9.58
C ARG A 51 3.57 8.36 8.31
N TRP A 52 4.29 8.48 7.19
CA TRP A 52 3.91 7.87 5.92
C TRP A 52 3.99 6.33 5.99
N GLY A 53 5.05 5.76 6.56
CA GLY A 53 5.15 4.30 6.68
C GLY A 53 4.15 3.73 7.70
N ARG A 54 3.78 4.48 8.75
CA ARG A 54 2.66 4.12 9.64
C ARG A 54 1.32 4.04 8.89
N LEU A 55 1.08 5.00 7.98
CA LEU A 55 -0.12 4.99 7.14
C LEU A 55 -0.14 3.77 6.21
N VAL A 56 0.99 3.44 5.58
CA VAL A 56 1.12 2.24 4.71
C VAL A 56 0.78 0.98 5.52
N LYS A 57 1.39 0.81 6.70
CA LYS A 57 1.11 -0.35 7.56
C LYS A 57 -0.36 -0.46 7.94
N GLN A 58 -0.99 0.66 8.33
CA GLN A 58 -2.41 0.69 8.70
C GLN A 58 -3.31 0.32 7.52
N ARG A 59 -3.10 0.94 6.36
CA ARG A 59 -3.90 0.65 5.15
C ARG A 59 -3.70 -0.78 4.66
N GLY A 60 -2.48 -1.30 4.76
CA GLY A 60 -2.16 -2.68 4.44
C GLY A 60 -2.89 -3.68 5.33
N GLN A 61 -2.86 -3.47 6.66
CA GLN A 61 -3.59 -4.30 7.63
C GLN A 61 -5.12 -4.22 7.47
N GLN A 62 -5.63 -3.15 6.88
CA GLN A 62 -7.04 -2.97 6.55
C GLN A 62 -7.43 -3.61 5.20
N GLY A 63 -6.50 -4.24 4.49
CA GLY A 63 -6.73 -4.81 3.16
C GLY A 63 -6.87 -3.76 2.04
N VAL A 64 -6.65 -2.47 2.33
CA VAL A 64 -6.78 -1.38 1.34
C VAL A 64 -5.66 -1.43 0.30
N LEU A 65 -4.49 -1.94 0.68
CA LEU A 65 -3.32 -2.09 -0.18
C LEU A 65 -3.17 -3.49 -0.78
N GLU A 66 -4.15 -4.36 -0.53
CA GLU A 66 -4.23 -5.63 -1.25
C GLU A 66 -4.77 -5.33 -2.64
N ARG A 67 -3.99 -5.67 -3.67
CA ARG A 67 -4.57 -5.76 -5.00
C ARG A 67 -5.63 -6.85 -4.89
N ARG A 68 -6.92 -6.51 -5.08
CA ARG A 68 -7.96 -7.52 -5.31
C ARG A 68 -7.40 -8.45 -6.39
N ALA A 69 -7.02 -9.66 -6.01
CA ALA A 69 -6.89 -10.75 -6.96
C ALA A 69 -8.34 -11.03 -7.41
N ALA A 70 -8.69 -10.46 -8.55
CA ALA A 70 -9.79 -10.92 -9.36
C ALA A 70 -9.22 -11.89 -10.39
#